data_AF-C3ZBI8-F1
#
_entry.id   AF-C3ZBI8-F1
#
_cell.length_a   1.000
_cell.length_b   1.000
_cell.length_c   1.000
_cell.angle_alpha   90.00
_cell.angle_beta   90.00
_cell.angle_gamma   90.00
#
_symmetry.space_group_name_H-M   'P 1'
#
loop_
_entity.id
_entity.type
_entity.pdbx_description
1 polymer ?
#
loop_
_entity_poly.entity_id
_entity_poly.type
_entity_poly.pdbx_seq_one_letter_code
_entity_poly.pdbx_strand_id
1 'polypeptide(L)'
;MGLSMGTMIVGWDKRGPGLYYVDSDGTRLSNNMFSVGSGSTYAYGVLDSGYSWDMGVEEAYELGKRAIYHATHRTLTAAVWSTVMYHMKETGWIKVSQTDVMDLHYKYKEEKK
;
A
#
# COMPACT_ATOMS: atom_id res chain seq x y z
N MET A 1 25.67 -10.41 7.58
CA MET A 1 25.71 -9.96 6.16
C MET A 1 24.87 -8.69 6.08
N GLY A 2 25.38 -7.58 5.55
CA GLY A 2 24.74 -6.26 5.58
C GLY A 2 23.69 -6.01 4.49
N LEU A 3 22.87 -7.01 4.17
CA LEU A 3 21.76 -6.85 3.24
C LEU A 3 20.63 -6.08 3.94
N SER A 4 19.95 -5.20 3.20
CA SER A 4 18.79 -4.45 3.70
C SER A 4 17.68 -4.57 2.67
N MET A 5 16.68 -5.38 2.98
CA MET A 5 15.53 -5.62 2.12
C MET A 5 14.31 -5.94 2.98
N GLY A 6 13.19 -5.30 2.68
CA GLY A 6 11.86 -5.76 3.07
C GLY A 6 10.98 -5.67 1.84
N THR A 7 10.42 -6.80 1.40
CA THR A 7 9.62 -6.88 0.18
C THR A 7 8.31 -7.60 0.40
N MET A 8 7.34 -7.28 -0.44
CA MET A 8 6.05 -7.95 -0.49
C MET A 8 5.92 -8.67 -1.82
N ILE A 9 5.58 -9.96 -1.77
CA ILE A 9 5.28 -10.77 -2.94
C ILE A 9 3.76 -10.95 -2.99
N VAL A 10 3.16 -10.41 -4.05
CA VAL A 10 1.71 -10.45 -4.31
C VAL A 10 1.48 -11.31 -5.55
N GLY A 11 0.50 -12.21 -5.51
CA GLY A 11 0.16 -13.02 -6.67
C GLY A 11 -1.20 -13.70 -6.52
N TRP A 12 -1.59 -14.40 -7.58
CA TRP A 12 -2.75 -15.28 -7.58
C TRP A 12 -2.31 -16.64 -8.10
N ASP A 13 -2.53 -17.70 -7.31
CA ASP A 13 -2.20 -19.08 -7.68
C ASP A 13 -3.42 -20.00 -7.55
N LYS A 14 -3.22 -21.31 -7.66
CA LYS A 14 -4.29 -22.32 -7.56
C LYS A 14 -5.05 -22.29 -6.23
N ARG A 15 -4.49 -21.65 -5.19
CA ARG A 15 -5.09 -21.49 -3.86
C ARG A 15 -5.79 -20.13 -3.70
N GLY A 16 -5.79 -19.29 -4.73
CA GLY A 16 -6.38 -17.96 -4.72
C GLY A 16 -5.34 -16.84 -4.56
N PRO A 17 -5.76 -15.65 -4.10
CA PRO A 17 -4.86 -14.52 -3.87
C PRO A 17 -3.90 -14.82 -2.73
N GLY A 18 -2.63 -14.47 -2.91
CA GLY A 18 -1.57 -14.66 -1.93
C GLY A 18 -0.75 -13.39 -1.73
N LEU A 19 -0.46 -13.11 -0.46
CA LEU A 19 0.41 -12.02 -0.05
C LEU A 19 1.44 -12.53 0.96
N TYR A 20 2.71 -12.24 0.68
CA TYR A 20 3.84 -12.66 1.51
C TYR A 20 4.78 -11.50 1.78
N TYR A 21 5.21 -11.37 3.04
CA TYR A 21 6.33 -10.53 3.42
C TYR A 21 7.61 -11.37 3.48
N VAL A 22 8.70 -10.84 2.91
CA VAL A 22 10.04 -11.44 2.93
C VAL A 22 11.07 -10.37 3.23
N ASP A 23 12.02 -10.65 4.13
CA ASP A 23 13.10 -9.72 4.48
C ASP A 23 14.51 -10.33 4.42
N SER A 24 15.51 -9.48 4.67
CA SER A 24 16.93 -9.84 4.68
C SER A 24 17.34 -10.75 5.85
N ASP A 25 16.51 -10.88 6.88
CA ASP A 25 16.76 -11.76 8.03
C ASP A 25 16.23 -13.19 7.79
N GLY A 26 15.59 -13.41 6.64
CA GLY A 26 15.00 -14.70 6.27
C GLY A 26 13.57 -14.86 6.78
N THR A 27 12.96 -13.82 7.32
CA THR A 27 11.54 -13.83 7.70
C THR A 27 10.69 -14.09 6.48
N ARG A 28 9.70 -14.97 6.61
CA ARG A 28 8.69 -15.22 5.59
C ARG A 28 7.32 -15.38 6.23
N LEU A 29 6.45 -14.41 6.03
CA LEU A 29 5.12 -14.36 6.63
C LEU A 29 4.05 -14.26 5.54
N SER A 30 2.90 -14.88 5.77
CA SER A 30 1.71 -14.69 4.93
C SER A 30 0.60 -14.08 5.77
N ASN A 31 -0.04 -13.05 5.24
CA ASN A 31 -1.14 -12.35 5.88
C ASN A 31 -1.95 -11.58 4.82
N ASN A 32 -3.09 -11.02 5.21
CA ASN A 32 -3.98 -10.26 4.33
C ASN A 32 -3.52 -8.81 4.10
N MET A 33 -2.65 -8.30 4.95
CA MET A 33 -2.16 -6.92 4.88
C MET A 33 -0.72 -6.82 5.40
N PHE A 34 0.10 -6.06 4.69
CA PHE A 34 1.42 -5.64 5.13
C PHE A 34 1.69 -4.18 4.74
N SER A 35 2.56 -3.52 5.48
CA SER A 35 3.12 -2.22 5.17
C SER A 35 4.59 -2.21 5.56
N VAL A 36 5.46 -1.81 4.62
CA VAL A 36 6.92 -1.93 4.74
C VAL A 36 7.57 -0.60 4.38
N GLY A 37 8.62 -0.22 5.14
CA GLY A 37 9.37 1.01 4.94
C GLY A 37 9.24 1.99 6.11
N SER A 38 9.91 3.14 6.00
CA SER A 38 9.96 4.19 7.04
C SER A 38 8.61 4.78 7.39
N GLY A 39 7.68 4.86 6.42
CA GLY A 39 6.32 5.35 6.61
C GLY A 39 5.29 4.28 6.99
N SER A 40 5.74 3.05 7.28
CA SER A 40 4.84 1.90 7.44
C SER A 40 3.79 2.07 8.53
N THR A 41 4.19 2.62 9.69
CA THR A 41 3.31 2.87 10.84
C THR A 41 2.18 3.85 10.53
N TYR A 42 2.47 4.90 9.76
CA TYR A 42 1.47 5.86 9.31
C TYR A 42 0.49 5.25 8.31
N ALA A 43 0.97 4.40 7.41
CA ALA A 43 0.12 3.69 6.47
C ALA A 43 -0.80 2.70 7.21
N TYR A 44 -0.28 1.92 8.17
CA TYR A 44 -1.11 1.03 9.00
C TYR A 44 -2.21 1.79 9.73
N GLY A 45 -1.91 2.94 10.33
CA GLY A 45 -2.94 3.72 11.03
C GLY A 45 -4.14 4.12 10.17
N VAL A 46 -3.93 4.33 8.86
CA VAL A 46 -5.03 4.57 7.92
C VAL A 46 -5.69 3.27 7.48
N LEU A 47 -4.90 2.27 7.09
CA LEU A 47 -5.40 0.97 6.64
C LEU A 47 -6.26 0.31 7.72
N ASP A 48 -5.77 0.20 8.95
CA ASP A 48 -6.46 -0.45 10.07
C ASP A 48 -7.78 0.26 10.43
N SER A 49 -7.90 1.55 10.15
CA SER A 49 -9.12 2.33 10.43
C SER A 49 -10.22 2.17 9.36
N GLY A 50 -9.85 1.79 8.14
CA GLY A 50 -10.77 1.74 6.99
C GLY A 50 -10.91 0.37 6.34
N TYR A 51 -10.08 -0.61 6.72
CA TYR A 51 -10.05 -1.92 6.10
C TYR A 51 -11.26 -2.78 6.49
N SER A 52 -11.84 -3.41 5.47
CA SER A 52 -12.79 -4.52 5.59
C SER A 52 -12.45 -5.58 4.55
N TRP A 53 -12.76 -6.85 4.84
CA TRP A 53 -12.53 -7.93 3.89
C TRP A 53 -13.42 -7.79 2.63
N ASP A 54 -14.67 -7.33 2.82
CA ASP A 54 -15.69 -7.27 1.77
C ASP A 54 -15.79 -5.88 1.12
N MET A 55 -14.68 -5.13 1.03
CA MET A 55 -14.65 -3.80 0.41
C MET A 55 -14.95 -3.84 -1.09
N GLY A 56 -15.62 -2.80 -1.58
CA GLY A 56 -15.69 -2.54 -3.01
C GLY A 56 -14.32 -2.21 -3.59
N VAL A 57 -14.10 -2.54 -4.86
CA VAL A 57 -12.82 -2.30 -5.55
C VAL A 57 -12.39 -0.82 -5.49
N GLU A 58 -13.32 0.10 -5.75
CA GLU A 58 -13.04 1.55 -5.72
C GLU A 58 -12.77 2.06 -4.30
N GLU A 59 -13.44 1.50 -3.29
CA GLU A 59 -13.19 1.83 -1.89
C GLU A 59 -11.80 1.36 -1.44
N ALA A 60 -11.39 0.16 -1.87
CA ALA A 60 -10.07 -0.36 -1.59
C ALA A 60 -8.97 0.49 -2.25
N TYR A 61 -9.22 0.98 -3.48
CA TYR A 61 -8.31 1.92 -4.13
C TYR A 61 -8.19 3.24 -3.37
N GLU A 62 -9.31 3.83 -2.96
CA GLU A 62 -9.30 5.08 -2.21
C GLU A 62 -8.59 4.92 -0.86
N LEU A 63 -8.82 3.82 -0.15
CA LEU A 63 -8.12 3.50 1.09
C LEU A 63 -6.60 3.38 0.87
N GLY A 64 -6.17 2.66 -0.18
CA GLY A 64 -4.76 2.52 -0.53
C GLY A 64 -4.09 3.85 -0.86
N LYS A 65 -4.76 4.74 -1.61
CA LYS A 65 -4.26 6.10 -1.90
C LYS A 65 -4.11 6.91 -0.63
N ARG A 66 -5.12 6.91 0.24
CA ARG A 66 -5.09 7.64 1.51
C ARG A 66 -3.97 7.16 2.42
N ALA A 67 -3.74 5.85 2.51
CA ALA A 67 -2.69 5.28 3.33
C ALA A 67 -1.30 5.78 2.90
N ILE A 68 -0.98 5.72 1.60
CA ILE A 68 0.30 6.20 1.07
C ILE A 68 0.41 7.72 1.16
N TYR A 69 -0.66 8.47 0.88
CA TYR A 69 -0.69 9.92 1.04
C TYR A 69 -0.36 10.34 2.49
N HIS A 70 -1.03 9.77 3.48
CA HIS A 70 -0.82 10.11 4.88
C HIS A 70 0.57 9.68 5.37
N ALA A 71 1.06 8.52 4.93
CA ALA A 71 2.42 8.09 5.22
C ALA A 71 3.45 9.07 4.64
N THR A 72 3.28 9.47 3.39
CA THR A 72 4.17 10.44 2.73
C THR A 72 4.14 11.79 3.43
N HIS A 73 2.97 12.27 3.82
CA HIS A 73 2.83 13.58 4.47
C HIS A 73 3.50 13.66 5.85
N ARG A 74 3.66 12.53 6.54
CA ARG A 74 4.21 12.48 7.91
C ARG A 74 5.64 11.96 8.01
N THR A 75 6.11 11.24 6.99
CA THR A 75 7.44 10.65 7.01
C THR A 75 8.49 11.67 6.57
N LEU A 76 9.60 11.77 7.31
CA LEU A 76 10.70 12.68 7.00
C LEU A 76 11.57 12.24 5.81
N THR A 77 11.27 11.09 5.19
CA THR A 77 12.02 10.57 4.04
C THR A 77 11.52 11.21 2.75
N ALA A 78 12.34 12.08 2.18
CA ALA A 78 12.03 13.04 1.12
C ALA A 78 11.75 12.46 -0.31
N ALA A 79 11.25 11.23 -0.46
CA ALA A 79 11.35 10.52 -1.74
C ALA A 79 10.03 10.07 -2.41
N VAL A 80 8.86 10.24 -1.81
CA VAL A 80 7.60 9.80 -2.44
C VAL A 80 6.92 10.98 -3.13
N TRP A 81 7.13 11.09 -4.44
CA TRP A 81 6.51 12.12 -5.29
C TRP A 81 5.16 11.67 -5.85
N SER A 82 4.98 10.36 -6.04
CA SER A 82 3.78 9.81 -6.64
C SER A 82 3.37 8.50 -5.95
N THR A 83 2.06 8.28 -5.84
CA THR A 83 1.47 7.01 -5.44
C THR A 83 1.23 6.17 -6.69
N VAL A 84 1.86 4.99 -6.77
CA VAL A 84 1.63 4.01 -7.83
C VAL A 84 0.79 2.88 -7.28
N MET A 85 -0.31 2.56 -7.96
CA MET A 85 -1.24 1.54 -7.51
C MET A 85 -1.38 0.42 -8.53
N TYR A 86 -1.39 -0.80 -8.01
CA TYR A 86 -1.67 -2.02 -8.76
C TYR A 86 -2.82 -2.78 -8.12
N HIS A 87 -3.56 -3.52 -8.94
CA HIS A 87 -4.59 -4.45 -8.49
C HIS A 87 -4.29 -5.83 -9.07
N MET A 88 -4.07 -6.81 -8.19
CA MET A 88 -3.91 -8.21 -8.56
C MET A 88 -5.27 -8.88 -8.76
N LYS A 89 -5.50 -9.47 -9.93
CA LYS A 89 -6.66 -10.30 -10.24
C LYS A 89 -6.21 -11.73 -10.54
N GLU A 90 -7.17 -12.64 -10.63
CA GLU A 90 -6.91 -14.02 -11.09
C GLU A 90 -6.21 -14.07 -12.45
N THR A 91 -6.54 -13.14 -13.35
CA THR A 91 -5.94 -13.04 -14.69
C THR A 91 -4.59 -12.30 -14.72
N GLY A 92 -4.06 -11.88 -13.57
CA GLY A 92 -2.84 -11.10 -13.45
C GLY A 92 -3.07 -9.68 -12.89
N TRP A 93 -2.00 -8.88 -12.86
CA TRP A 93 -2.05 -7.53 -12.30
C TRP A 93 -2.39 -6.47 -13.35
N ILE A 94 -3.05 -5.40 -12.89
CA ILE A 94 -3.26 -4.18 -13.66
C ILE A 94 -2.66 -2.99 -12.92
N LYS A 95 -2.07 -2.05 -13.67
CA LYS A 95 -1.71 -0.73 -13.15
C LYS A 95 -2.97 0.12 -13.09
N VAL A 96 -3.41 0.47 -11.88
CA VAL A 96 -4.66 1.21 -11.66
C VAL A 96 -4.43 2.71 -11.85
N SER A 97 -3.39 3.24 -11.21
CA SER A 97 -3.07 4.66 -11.28
C SER A 97 -1.62 4.94 -10.95
N GLN A 98 -1.17 6.11 -11.39
CA GLN A 98 0.02 6.79 -10.89
C GLN A 98 -0.39 8.24 -10.67
N THR A 99 -0.41 8.68 -9.42
CA THR A 99 -0.96 9.99 -9.03
C THR A 99 0.07 10.76 -8.23
N ASP A 100 0.26 12.03 -8.55
CA ASP A 100 1.15 12.89 -7.78
C ASP A 100 0.60 13.09 -6.36
N VAL A 101 1.47 13.08 -5.36
CA VAL A 101 1.08 13.22 -3.96
C VAL A 101 0.55 14.63 -3.67
N MET A 102 1.01 15.65 -4.40
CA MET A 102 0.52 17.02 -4.29
C MET A 102 -0.91 17.16 -4.81
N ASP A 103 -1.24 16.49 -5.91
CA ASP A 103 -2.63 16.45 -6.42
C ASP A 103 -3.57 15.83 -5.38
N LEU A 104 -3.13 14.74 -4.74
CA LEU A 104 -3.86 14.12 -3.64
C LEU A 104 -3.99 15.06 -2.43
N HIS A 105 -2.94 15.84 -2.12
CA HIS A 105 -2.96 16.81 -1.02
C HIS A 105 -4.07 17.84 -1.20
N TYR A 106 -4.14 18.46 -2.39
CA TYR A 106 -5.16 19.47 -2.66
C TYR A 106 -6.56 18.87 -2.71
N LYS A 107 -6.74 17.71 -3.35
CA LYS A 107 -8.01 16.96 -3.36
C LYS A 107 -8.54 16.71 -1.94
N TYR A 108 -7.72 16.12 -1.06
CA TYR A 108 -8.15 15.78 0.30
C TYR A 108 -8.30 16.99 1.24
N LYS A 109 -7.65 18.12 0.91
CA LYS A 109 -7.87 19.37 1.62
C LYS A 109 -9.22 19.99 1.27
N GLU A 110 -9.67 19.86 0.02
CA GLU A 110 -10.97 20.35 -0.44
C GLU A 110 -12.13 19.51 0.10
N GLU A 111 -11.99 18.18 0.16
CA GLU A 111 -13.01 17.28 0.75
C GLU A 111 -13.31 17.54 2.24
N LYS A 112 -12.38 18.20 2.95
CA LYS A 112 -12.55 18.56 4.36
C LYS A 112 -13.28 19.89 4.57
N LYS A 113 -13.53 20.65 3.51
CA LYS A 113 -14.33 21.88 3.56
C LYS A 113 -15.81 21.54 3.44
#